data_AF-A0A940KP78-F1
#
_entry.id   AF-A0A940KP78-F1
#
_cell.length_a   1.000
_cell.length_b   1.000
_cell.length_c   1.000
_cell.angle_alpha   90.00
_cell.angle_beta   90.00
_cell.angle_gamma   90.00
#
_symmetry.space_group_name_H-M   'P 1'
#
loop_
_entity.id
_entity.type
_entity.pdbx_description
1 polymer ?
#
loop_
_entity_poly.entity_id
_entity_poly.type
_entity_poly.pdbx_seq_one_letter_code
_entity_poly.pdbx_strand_id
1 'polypeptide(L)'
;MKNIVFVLMAFLLFSCAETPKEMPAEKTEEVRISKFQQLLTKYRDISFDTLEVFAAFDMDKKDYKYSGVELDSTEMMLLPEEIGRIEPQSFFACYKFQIDSTGIGLITRVPGEYYPTSIKLLVLNTKLDSIVSYFELSDLSGDAGDMWQKTSWLYKYD
;
A
#
# COMPACT_ATOMS: atom_id res chain seq x y z
N MET A 1 65.64 55.35 15.65
CA MET A 1 64.40 54.61 15.39
C MET A 1 64.54 53.25 16.08
N LYS A 2 64.08 53.17 17.32
CA LYS A 2 64.15 52.01 18.22
C LYS A 2 62.72 51.80 18.70
N ASN A 3 62.28 50.56 18.83
CA ASN A 3 61.02 50.11 19.45
C ASN A 3 59.85 49.81 18.49
N ILE A 4 59.99 48.82 17.61
CA ILE A 4 58.83 48.10 17.02
C ILE A 4 59.14 46.58 16.99
N VAL A 5 59.52 46.00 18.13
CA VAL A 5 59.76 44.55 18.25
C VAL A 5 58.84 43.88 19.29
N PHE A 6 58.02 44.63 20.01
CA PHE A 6 57.29 44.11 21.18
C PHE A 6 55.80 43.80 20.98
N VAL A 7 55.27 43.75 19.75
CA VAL A 7 53.82 43.52 19.53
C VAL A 7 53.51 42.11 18.97
N LEU A 8 54.51 41.32 18.60
CA LEU A 8 54.29 39.99 18.00
C LEU A 8 54.20 38.82 19.00
N MET A 9 54.18 39.11 20.31
CA MET A 9 54.19 38.10 21.38
C MET A 9 52.91 38.09 22.22
N ALA A 10 51.77 38.48 21.63
CA ALA A 10 50.45 38.49 22.31
C ALA A 10 49.37 37.66 21.60
N PHE A 11 49.72 36.88 20.57
CA PHE A 11 48.75 36.08 19.78
C PHE A 11 48.87 34.56 19.97
N LEU A 12 49.54 34.09 21.04
CA LEU A 12 49.75 32.65 21.29
C LEU A 12 48.87 32.05 22.42
N LEU A 13 47.75 32.68 22.78
CA LEU A 13 46.87 32.17 23.85
C LEU A 13 45.40 31.98 23.45
N PHE A 14 45.13 31.64 22.19
CA PHE A 14 43.87 30.96 21.85
C PHE A 14 44.14 29.45 21.78
N SER A 15 44.25 28.86 22.98
CA SER A 15 44.02 27.44 23.18
C SER A 15 42.60 27.14 22.73
N CYS A 16 42.46 26.42 21.60
CA CYS A 16 41.22 25.74 21.26
C CYS A 16 40.93 24.75 22.38
N ALA A 17 40.07 25.14 23.32
CA ALA A 17 39.36 24.18 24.14
C ALA A 17 38.51 23.34 23.18
N GLU A 18 38.87 22.08 22.99
CA GLU A 18 38.02 21.10 22.32
C GLU A 18 36.73 20.98 23.13
N THR A 19 35.68 21.62 22.66
CA THR A 19 34.33 21.30 23.07
C THR A 19 34.05 19.85 22.65
N PRO A 20 33.60 18.97 23.57
CA PRO A 20 33.16 17.64 23.19
C PRO A 20 32.07 17.80 22.14
N LYS A 21 32.34 17.32 20.93
CA LYS A 21 31.32 17.17 19.88
C LYS A 21 30.33 16.14 20.43
N GLU A 22 29.20 16.61 20.95
CA GLU A 22 28.05 15.74 21.17
C GLU A 22 27.76 15.06 19.82
N MET A 23 28.01 13.75 19.75
CA MET A 23 27.56 12.94 18.63
C MET A 23 26.04 13.14 18.57
N PRO A 24 25.47 13.49 17.41
CA PRO A 24 24.02 13.55 17.28
C PRO A 24 23.50 12.17 17.68
N ALA A 25 22.68 12.14 18.73
CA ALA A 25 21.99 10.94 19.15
C ALA A 25 21.35 10.32 17.90
N GLU A 26 21.81 9.12 17.57
CA GLU A 26 21.21 8.27 16.55
C GLU A 26 19.73 8.22 16.89
N LYS A 27 18.90 8.90 16.11
CA LYS A 27 17.45 8.80 16.23
C LYS A 27 17.14 7.35 15.93
N THR A 28 16.94 6.57 16.98
CA THR A 28 16.31 5.26 16.87
C THR A 28 14.96 5.53 16.21
N GLU A 29 14.85 5.29 14.91
CA GLU A 29 13.57 5.33 14.22
C GLU A 29 12.71 4.27 14.90
N GLU A 30 11.74 4.71 15.71
CA GLU A 30 10.72 3.82 16.24
C GLU A 30 10.08 3.12 15.05
N VAL A 31 10.20 1.80 15.01
CA VAL A 31 9.63 0.97 13.95
C VAL A 31 8.11 1.11 14.03
N ARG A 32 7.57 2.04 13.24
CA ARG A 32 6.12 2.24 13.14
C ARG A 32 5.53 1.04 12.41
N ILE A 33 4.86 0.18 13.15
CA ILE A 33 4.09 -0.93 12.59
C ILE A 33 2.89 -0.37 11.82
N SER A 34 2.77 -0.71 10.54
CA SER A 34 1.63 -0.33 9.69
C SER A 34 0.35 -0.99 10.19
N LYS A 35 -0.76 -0.24 10.22
CA LYS A 35 -2.08 -0.81 10.57
C LYS A 35 -2.57 -1.86 9.56
N PHE A 36 -2.02 -1.86 8.34
CA PHE A 36 -2.33 -2.82 7.30
C PHE A 36 -1.51 -4.11 7.39
N GLN A 37 -0.56 -4.24 8.34
CA GLN A 37 0.36 -5.37 8.37
C GLN A 37 -0.37 -6.72 8.39
N GLN A 38 -1.42 -6.87 9.21
CA GLN A 38 -2.21 -8.10 9.27
C GLN A 38 -2.97 -8.34 7.97
N LEU A 39 -3.67 -7.32 7.45
CA LEU A 39 -4.41 -7.41 6.19
C LEU A 39 -3.51 -7.87 5.03
N LEU A 40 -2.29 -7.33 4.94
CA LEU A 40 -1.34 -7.64 3.88
C LEU A 40 -0.87 -9.10 3.88
N THR A 41 -1.02 -9.83 4.99
CA THR A 41 -0.69 -11.26 5.04
C THR A 41 -1.71 -12.14 4.30
N LYS A 42 -2.94 -11.64 4.08
CA LYS A 42 -3.99 -12.37 3.38
C LYS A 42 -3.88 -12.28 1.86
N TYR A 43 -3.19 -11.28 1.33
CA TYR A 43 -3.00 -11.11 -0.11
C TYR A 43 -1.80 -11.93 -0.61
N ARG A 44 -2.03 -12.72 -1.66
CA ARG A 44 -0.97 -13.48 -2.33
C ARG A 44 -0.11 -12.56 -3.20
N ASP A 45 1.20 -12.68 -3.14
CA ASP A 45 2.07 -11.95 -4.07
C ASP A 45 1.84 -12.41 -5.51
N ILE A 46 1.81 -11.46 -6.44
CA ILE A 46 1.76 -11.72 -7.88
C ILE A 46 2.79 -10.87 -8.60
N SER A 47 3.40 -11.44 -9.66
CA SER A 47 4.18 -10.72 -10.65
C SER A 47 3.55 -10.95 -12.02
N PHE A 48 3.49 -9.91 -12.83
CA PHE A 48 2.91 -9.94 -14.16
C PHE A 48 3.44 -8.79 -15.01
N ASP A 49 3.60 -9.02 -16.30
CA ASP A 49 3.73 -7.94 -17.30
C ASP A 49 2.35 -7.51 -17.76
N THR A 50 1.44 -8.49 -17.90
CA THR A 50 0.07 -8.32 -18.35
C THR A 50 -0.84 -9.28 -17.58
N LEU A 51 -1.92 -8.76 -17.01
CA LEU A 51 -2.89 -9.52 -16.24
C LEU A 51 -4.30 -9.18 -16.70
N GLU A 52 -4.98 -10.16 -17.28
CA GLU A 52 -6.43 -10.10 -17.50
C GLU A 52 -7.15 -10.24 -16.17
N VAL A 53 -8.09 -9.34 -15.90
CA VAL A 53 -8.93 -9.32 -14.70
C VAL A 53 -10.39 -9.43 -15.11
N PHE A 54 -11.02 -10.53 -14.67
CA PHE A 54 -12.39 -10.90 -15.04
C PHE A 54 -13.16 -11.39 -13.80
N ALA A 55 -14.45 -11.12 -13.80
CA ALA A 55 -15.41 -11.65 -12.84
C ALA A 55 -16.06 -12.94 -13.38
N ALA A 56 -16.60 -13.76 -12.48
CA ALA A 56 -17.34 -14.98 -12.83
C ALA A 56 -18.47 -15.21 -11.82
N PHE A 57 -19.56 -15.87 -12.24
CA PHE A 57 -20.60 -16.34 -11.31
C PHE A 57 -20.16 -17.60 -10.56
N ASP A 58 -19.44 -18.49 -11.24
CA ASP A 58 -18.97 -19.78 -10.68
C ASP A 58 -17.67 -19.61 -9.87
N MET A 59 -17.71 -18.74 -8.85
CA MET A 59 -16.51 -18.34 -8.09
C MET A 59 -15.95 -19.45 -7.18
N ASP A 60 -16.74 -20.51 -6.94
CA ASP A 60 -16.36 -21.67 -6.14
C ASP A 60 -15.51 -22.69 -6.92
N LYS A 61 -15.35 -22.48 -8.24
CA LYS A 61 -14.49 -23.36 -9.03
C LYS A 61 -13.04 -23.21 -8.58
N LYS A 62 -12.36 -24.35 -8.44
CA LYS A 62 -10.97 -24.44 -7.94
C LYS A 62 -9.96 -23.61 -8.75
N ASP A 63 -10.27 -23.34 -10.01
CA ASP A 63 -9.43 -22.58 -10.95
C ASP A 63 -9.76 -21.08 -11.00
N TYR A 64 -10.75 -20.60 -10.24
CA TYR A 64 -11.05 -19.17 -10.20
C TYR A 64 -9.93 -18.38 -9.50
N LYS A 65 -9.20 -17.60 -10.30
CA LYS A 65 -8.01 -16.84 -9.88
C LYS A 65 -8.29 -15.88 -8.73
N TYR A 66 -9.50 -15.31 -8.67
CA TYR A 66 -9.86 -14.27 -7.71
C TYR A 66 -10.68 -14.77 -6.51
N SER A 67 -10.64 -16.07 -6.22
CA SER A 67 -11.24 -16.67 -5.01
C SER A 67 -10.80 -15.97 -3.71
N GLY A 68 -9.49 -15.75 -3.56
CA GLY A 68 -8.90 -14.98 -2.46
C GLY A 68 -9.13 -15.57 -1.06
N VAL A 69 -8.71 -14.82 -0.03
CA VAL A 69 -8.95 -15.12 1.39
C VAL A 69 -9.97 -14.14 1.93
N GLU A 70 -11.01 -14.64 2.59
CA GLU A 70 -12.06 -13.79 3.16
C GLU A 70 -11.50 -12.82 4.23
N LEU A 71 -11.96 -11.57 4.15
CA LEU A 71 -11.64 -10.52 5.10
C LEU A 71 -12.62 -10.52 6.26
N ASP A 72 -12.10 -10.33 7.47
CA ASP A 72 -12.96 -10.16 8.65
C ASP A 72 -13.44 -8.71 8.80
N SER A 73 -14.32 -8.47 9.78
CA SER A 73 -14.90 -7.16 10.02
C SER A 73 -13.87 -6.07 10.36
N THR A 74 -12.79 -6.43 11.04
CA THR A 74 -11.74 -5.47 11.42
C THR A 74 -10.91 -5.06 10.20
N GLU A 75 -10.63 -6.01 9.33
CA GLU A 75 -9.93 -5.80 8.06
C GLU A 75 -10.78 -5.01 7.06
N MET A 76 -12.07 -5.28 6.98
CA MET A 76 -13.00 -4.52 6.15
C MET A 76 -13.10 -3.05 6.58
N MET A 77 -12.91 -2.74 7.87
CA MET A 77 -12.87 -1.35 8.36
C MET A 77 -11.66 -0.57 7.83
N LEU A 78 -10.61 -1.23 7.36
CA LEU A 78 -9.43 -0.58 6.78
C LEU A 78 -9.65 -0.17 5.32
N LEU A 79 -10.69 -0.68 4.67
CA LEU A 79 -11.02 -0.37 3.28
C LEU A 79 -11.88 0.91 3.19
N PRO A 80 -11.82 1.64 2.05
CA PRO A 80 -12.69 2.78 1.79
C PRO A 80 -14.16 2.43 2.00
N GLU A 81 -14.96 3.35 2.54
CA GLU A 81 -16.38 3.05 2.81
C GLU A 81 -17.19 2.92 1.52
N GLU A 82 -16.74 3.60 0.47
CA GLU A 82 -17.38 3.71 -0.83
C GLU A 82 -17.33 2.42 -1.67
N ILE A 83 -16.44 1.48 -1.33
CA ILE A 83 -16.37 0.19 -2.03
C ILE A 83 -17.40 -0.83 -1.52
N GLY A 84 -18.31 -0.40 -0.64
CA GLY A 84 -19.57 -1.08 -0.34
C GLY A 84 -19.54 -1.91 0.94
N ARG A 85 -19.92 -1.31 2.08
CA ARG A 85 -20.22 -2.07 3.31
C ARG A 85 -21.68 -2.52 3.32
N ILE A 86 -22.12 -3.23 2.28
CA ILE A 86 -23.48 -3.75 2.23
C ILE A 86 -23.46 -5.15 2.85
N GLU A 87 -23.89 -5.24 4.11
CA GLU A 87 -24.14 -6.54 4.72
C GLU A 87 -25.31 -7.23 4.00
N PRO A 88 -25.25 -8.56 3.77
CA PRO A 88 -24.27 -9.52 4.29
C PRO A 88 -23.21 -9.96 3.26
N GLN A 89 -22.55 -9.03 2.56
CA GLN A 89 -21.66 -9.39 1.46
C GLN A 89 -20.18 -9.43 1.88
N SER A 90 -19.49 -10.52 1.51
CA SER A 90 -18.09 -10.78 1.87
C SER A 90 -17.08 -10.09 0.96
N PHE A 91 -15.92 -9.77 1.54
CA PHE A 91 -14.74 -9.25 0.85
C PHE A 91 -13.63 -10.30 0.84
N PHE A 92 -12.81 -10.35 -0.23
CA PHE A 92 -11.73 -11.32 -0.37
C PHE A 92 -10.44 -10.67 -0.85
N ALA A 93 -9.35 -10.90 -0.11
CA ALA A 93 -7.99 -10.56 -0.50
C ALA A 93 -7.47 -11.53 -1.57
N CYS A 94 -7.30 -11.08 -2.82
CA CYS A 94 -6.88 -11.95 -3.92
C CYS A 94 -5.37 -11.92 -4.13
N TYR A 95 -4.83 -10.74 -4.47
CA TYR A 95 -3.43 -10.56 -4.83
C TYR A 95 -2.86 -9.20 -4.41
N LYS A 96 -1.55 -9.14 -4.16
CA LYS A 96 -0.81 -7.89 -3.99
C LYS A 96 0.42 -7.85 -4.90
N PHE A 97 0.84 -6.66 -5.28
CA PHE A 97 2.05 -6.42 -6.06
C PHE A 97 2.60 -5.02 -5.76
N GLN A 98 3.90 -4.83 -5.94
CA GLN A 98 4.50 -3.49 -5.83
C GLN A 98 4.20 -2.67 -7.09
N ILE A 99 3.73 -1.45 -6.89
CA ILE A 99 3.56 -0.43 -7.94
C ILE A 99 4.84 0.39 -8.05
N ASP A 100 5.35 0.86 -6.91
CA ASP A 100 6.59 1.61 -6.79
C ASP A 100 7.22 1.40 -5.39
N SER A 101 8.22 2.19 -5.02
CA SER A 101 8.89 2.11 -3.71
C SER A 101 7.97 2.33 -2.49
N THR A 102 6.78 2.88 -2.69
CA THR A 102 5.82 3.28 -1.65
C THR A 102 4.39 2.81 -1.91
N GLY A 103 4.07 2.44 -3.15
CA GLY A 103 2.75 2.00 -3.56
C GLY A 103 2.65 0.48 -3.65
N ILE A 104 1.69 -0.10 -2.93
CA ILE A 104 1.29 -1.50 -3.08
C ILE A 104 -0.09 -1.53 -3.75
N GLY A 105 -0.21 -2.27 -4.84
CA GLY A 105 -1.49 -2.60 -5.46
C GLY A 105 -2.11 -3.81 -4.76
N LEU A 106 -3.39 -3.70 -4.39
CA LEU A 106 -4.20 -4.76 -3.77
C LEU A 106 -5.37 -5.09 -4.69
N ILE A 107 -5.41 -6.31 -5.22
CA ILE A 107 -6.56 -6.82 -5.96
C ILE A 107 -7.50 -7.48 -4.97
N THR A 108 -8.67 -6.89 -4.80
CA THR A 108 -9.68 -7.31 -3.82
C THR A 108 -10.97 -7.61 -4.55
N ARG A 109 -11.52 -8.78 -4.29
CA ARG A 109 -12.88 -9.12 -4.71
C ARG A 109 -13.84 -8.63 -3.64
N VAL A 110 -14.78 -7.81 -4.05
CA VAL A 110 -15.70 -7.10 -3.19
C VAL A 110 -17.12 -7.37 -3.67
N PRO A 111 -18.12 -7.00 -2.86
CA PRO A 111 -19.49 -7.12 -3.27
C PRO A 111 -19.82 -6.34 -4.56
N GLY A 112 -20.51 -7.01 -5.48
CA GLY A 112 -21.25 -6.40 -6.59
C GLY A 112 -22.72 -6.21 -6.20
N GLU A 113 -23.61 -6.14 -7.19
CA GLU A 113 -25.04 -5.89 -6.95
C GLU A 113 -25.71 -6.98 -6.11
N TYR A 114 -25.46 -8.25 -6.45
CA TYR A 114 -26.08 -9.40 -5.76
C TYR A 114 -25.06 -10.35 -5.11
N TYR A 115 -23.86 -10.47 -5.68
CA TYR A 115 -22.83 -11.43 -5.30
C TYR A 115 -21.46 -10.72 -5.25
N PRO A 116 -20.43 -11.30 -4.59
CA PRO A 116 -19.07 -10.75 -4.57
C PRO A 116 -18.33 -10.94 -5.90
N THR A 117 -18.89 -10.39 -6.98
CA THR A 117 -18.40 -10.49 -8.36
C THR A 117 -17.47 -9.34 -8.75
N SER A 118 -17.58 -8.19 -8.09
CA SER A 118 -16.77 -7.01 -8.39
C SER A 118 -15.32 -7.21 -7.93
N ILE A 119 -14.36 -6.92 -8.80
CA ILE A 119 -12.93 -6.93 -8.49
C ILE A 119 -12.42 -5.50 -8.59
N LYS A 120 -11.81 -5.02 -7.51
CA LYS A 120 -11.24 -3.68 -7.43
C LYS A 120 -9.73 -3.73 -7.18
N LEU A 121 -9.00 -2.79 -7.76
CA LEU A 121 -7.62 -2.47 -7.42
C LEU A 121 -7.63 -1.37 -6.38
N LEU A 122 -7.03 -1.59 -5.22
CA LEU A 122 -6.76 -0.55 -4.22
C LEU A 122 -5.27 -0.23 -4.20
N VAL A 123 -4.94 1.04 -4.01
CA VAL A 123 -3.56 1.51 -3.92
C VAL A 123 -3.26 1.89 -2.49
N LEU A 124 -2.48 1.06 -1.80
CA LEU A 124 -1.95 1.35 -0.48
C LEU A 124 -0.66 2.15 -0.60
N ASN A 125 -0.63 3.34 0.01
CA ASN A 125 0.60 4.09 0.20
C ASN A 125 1.22 3.74 1.56
N THR A 126 2.39 3.13 1.56
CA THR A 126 3.06 2.64 2.78
C THR A 126 3.63 3.77 3.64
N LYS A 127 3.97 4.93 3.05
CA LYS A 127 4.43 6.11 3.80
C LYS A 127 3.29 6.78 4.55
N LEU A 128 2.13 6.90 3.91
CA LEU A 128 0.94 7.50 4.49
C LEU A 128 0.17 6.52 5.39
N ASP A 129 0.46 5.21 5.27
CA ASP A 129 -0.28 4.14 5.93
C ASP A 129 -1.79 4.27 5.64
N SER A 130 -2.14 4.43 4.35
CA SER A 130 -3.51 4.65 3.88
C SER A 130 -3.74 4.15 2.45
N ILE A 131 -4.99 3.74 2.17
CA ILE A 131 -5.45 3.50 0.80
C ILE A 131 -5.76 4.87 0.18
N VAL A 132 -5.08 5.22 -0.91
CA VAL A 132 -5.16 6.56 -1.53
C VAL A 132 -6.06 6.61 -2.76
N SER A 133 -6.34 5.45 -3.35
CA SER A 133 -7.22 5.34 -4.52
C SER A 133 -7.74 3.91 -4.68
N TYR A 134 -8.85 3.76 -5.40
CA TYR A 134 -9.33 2.47 -5.86
C TYR A 134 -9.96 2.57 -7.26
N PHE A 135 -9.96 1.46 -7.99
CA PHE A 135 -10.51 1.34 -9.34
C PHE A 135 -11.25 0.03 -9.47
N GLU A 136 -12.41 0.03 -10.12
CA GLU A 136 -13.08 -1.21 -10.49
C GLU A 136 -12.51 -1.78 -11.79
N LEU A 137 -11.97 -2.99 -11.71
CA LEU A 137 -11.32 -3.68 -12.80
C LEU A 137 -12.31 -4.57 -13.56
N SER A 138 -13.12 -5.33 -12.85
CA SER A 138 -14.11 -6.21 -13.45
C SER A 138 -15.32 -6.32 -12.56
N ASP A 139 -16.45 -6.61 -13.17
CA ASP A 139 -17.66 -7.00 -12.47
C ASP A 139 -18.55 -7.78 -13.43
N LEU A 140 -19.49 -8.50 -12.88
CA LEU A 140 -20.47 -9.30 -13.59
C LEU A 140 -21.77 -9.19 -12.83
N SER A 141 -22.77 -8.55 -13.42
CA SER A 141 -24.12 -8.50 -12.87
C SER A 141 -25.14 -8.77 -13.97
N GLY A 142 -26.35 -9.07 -13.55
CA GLY A 142 -27.47 -9.30 -14.43
C GLY A 142 -28.78 -9.24 -13.67
N ASP A 143 -29.81 -8.75 -14.34
CA ASP A 143 -31.17 -8.66 -13.82
C ASP A 143 -32.16 -8.94 -14.96
N ALA A 144 -33.29 -9.55 -14.64
CA ALA A 144 -34.39 -9.82 -15.56
C ALA A 144 -34.02 -10.53 -16.88
N GLY A 145 -32.93 -11.30 -16.90
CA GLY A 145 -32.44 -12.02 -18.10
C GLY A 145 -31.40 -11.26 -18.92
N ASP A 146 -31.12 -10.01 -18.58
CA ASP A 146 -29.99 -9.26 -19.12
C ASP A 146 -28.73 -9.50 -18.28
N MET A 147 -27.57 -9.51 -18.94
CA MET A 147 -26.28 -9.63 -18.26
C MET A 147 -25.31 -8.60 -18.82
N TRP A 148 -24.46 -8.06 -17.94
CA TRP A 148 -23.33 -7.25 -18.34
C TRP A 148 -22.07 -7.75 -17.63
N GLN A 149 -20.97 -7.69 -18.36
CA GLN A 149 -19.67 -8.08 -17.85
C GLN A 149 -18.65 -7.01 -18.20
N LYS A 150 -17.91 -6.58 -17.19
CA LYS A 150 -16.73 -5.74 -17.33
C LYS A 150 -15.50 -6.60 -17.13
N THR A 151 -14.51 -6.41 -17.99
CA THR A 151 -13.21 -7.08 -17.92
C THR A 151 -12.15 -6.06 -18.26
N SER A 152 -11.01 -6.13 -17.57
CA SER A 152 -9.90 -5.19 -17.75
C SER A 152 -8.58 -5.93 -17.91
N TRP A 153 -7.60 -5.21 -18.42
CA TRP A 153 -6.21 -5.67 -18.50
C TRP A 153 -5.35 -4.71 -17.69
N LEU A 154 -4.56 -5.26 -16.77
CA LEU A 154 -3.50 -4.53 -16.07
C LEU A 154 -2.18 -4.77 -16.79
N TYR A 155 -1.47 -3.68 -17.07
CA TYR A 155 -0.13 -3.70 -17.62
C TYR A 155 0.82 -3.11 -16.58
N LYS A 156 1.90 -3.83 -16.28
CA LYS A 156 2.95 -3.34 -15.40
C LYS A 156 4.24 -3.27 -16.22
N TYR A 157 4.81 -2.07 -16.28
CA TYR A 157 6.11 -1.84 -16.88
C TYR A 157 7.14 -1.78 -15.75
N ASP A 158 8.23 -2.52 -15.91
CA ASP A 158 9.38 -2.46 -15.01
C ASP A 158 10.29 -1.26 -15.29
#